data_AF-A0A327TWH6-F1
#
_entry.id   AF-A0A327TWH6-F1
#
_cell.length_a   1.000
_cell.length_b   1.000
_cell.length_c   1.000
_cell.angle_alpha   90.00
_cell.angle_beta   90.00
_cell.angle_gamma   90.00
#
_symmetry.space_group_name_H-M   'P 1'
#
loop_
_entity.id
_entity.type
_entity.pdbx_description
1 polymer ?
#
loop_
_entity_poly.entity_id
_entity_poly.type
_entity_poly.pdbx_seq_one_letter_code
_entity_poly.pdbx_strand_id
1 'polypeptide(L)'
;MDGRPVLVSTEVEDPTADLVVAELNRRRVPVLRFDPGRDFPTRAALAASLTADGWSGSLTVGKRTADLSGVRALYHRRPSPYTPESDGQADRFAAQENR
;
A
#
# COMPACT_ATOMS: atom_id res chain seq x y z
N MET A 1 15.73 -11.94 12.62
CA MET A 1 15.30 -11.06 11.52
C MET A 1 13.92 -10.57 11.87
N ASP A 2 13.68 -9.26 11.80
CA ASP A 2 12.34 -8.73 12.02
C ASP A 2 11.50 -9.03 10.76
N GLY A 3 10.70 -10.09 10.81
CA GLY A 3 9.95 -10.59 9.66
C GLY A 3 8.74 -9.71 9.28
N ARG A 4 8.45 -8.70 10.10
CA ARG A 4 7.28 -7.83 9.94
C ARG A 4 7.53 -6.73 8.89
N PRO A 5 6.80 -6.72 7.77
CA PRO A 5 7.07 -5.74 6.71
C PRO A 5 6.63 -4.33 7.09
N VAL A 6 7.30 -3.34 6.51
CA VAL A 6 6.79 -1.98 6.38
C VAL A 6 6.15 -1.85 5.00
N LEU A 7 4.89 -1.41 4.97
CA LEU A 7 4.25 -1.03 3.73
C LEU A 7 4.68 0.39 3.35
N VAL A 8 5.01 0.64 2.08
CA VAL A 8 5.38 1.97 1.59
C VAL A 8 4.40 2.35 0.49
N SER A 9 3.52 3.31 0.79
CA SER A 9 2.49 3.81 -0.11
C SER A 9 2.95 5.13 -0.72
N THR A 10 3.37 5.06 -1.98
CA THR A 10 3.90 6.22 -2.72
C THR A 10 3.93 5.95 -4.22
N GLU A 11 3.93 7.02 -5.02
CA GLU A 11 4.06 6.99 -6.48
C GLU A 11 5.40 6.38 -6.93
N VAL A 12 5.50 6.04 -8.21
CA VAL A 12 6.68 5.35 -8.74
C VAL A 12 7.94 6.20 -8.70
N GLU A 13 7.84 7.50 -9.01
CA GLU A 13 8.97 8.42 -9.06
C GLU A 13 9.06 9.25 -7.78
N ASP A 14 9.54 8.60 -6.72
CA ASP A 14 9.70 9.24 -5.41
C ASP A 14 11.09 8.98 -4.80
N PRO A 15 12.07 9.86 -5.07
CA PRO A 15 13.42 9.75 -4.53
C PRO A 15 13.49 9.80 -3.00
N THR A 16 12.54 10.48 -2.34
CA THR A 16 12.54 10.52 -0.86
C THR A 16 12.11 9.19 -0.28
N ALA A 17 11.08 8.55 -0.86
CA ALA A 17 10.72 7.21 -0.45
C ALA A 17 11.83 6.20 -0.73
N ASP A 18 12.59 6.35 -1.82
CA ASP A 18 13.73 5.49 -2.11
C ASP A 18 14.79 5.53 -1.00
N LEU A 19 15.06 6.70 -0.43
CA LEU A 19 15.98 6.84 0.72
C LEU A 19 15.45 6.10 1.96
N VAL A 20 14.15 6.17 2.23
CA VAL A 20 13.51 5.44 3.35
C VAL A 20 13.57 3.93 3.11
N VAL A 21 13.26 3.47 1.89
CA VAL A 21 13.35 2.06 1.49
C VAL A 21 14.79 1.55 1.62
N ALA A 22 15.77 2.33 1.18
CA ALA A 22 17.19 1.98 1.31
C ALA A 22 17.59 1.81 2.78
N GLU A 23 17.15 2.70 3.67
CA GLU A 23 17.44 2.59 5.10
C GLU A 23 16.73 1.39 5.76
N LEU A 24 15.48 1.10 5.37
CA LEU A 24 14.76 -0.09 5.82
C LEU A 24 15.48 -1.38 5.38
N ASN A 25 15.92 -1.44 4.13
CA ASN A 25 16.70 -2.55 3.60
C ASN A 25 18.04 -2.71 4.33
N ARG A 26 18.75 -1.61 4.63
CA ARG A 26 20.00 -1.62 5.42
C ARG A 26 19.80 -2.22 6.81
N ARG A 27 18.64 -1.98 7.42
CA ARG A 27 18.22 -2.57 8.71
C ARG A 27 17.64 -3.97 8.58
N ARG A 28 17.58 -4.54 7.36
CA ARG A 28 16.97 -5.84 7.04
C ARG A 28 15.49 -5.93 7.42
N VAL A 29 14.77 -4.82 7.26
CA VAL A 29 13.31 -4.77 7.42
C VAL A 29 12.66 -5.06 6.06
N PRO A 30 11.77 -6.06 5.94
CA PRO A 30 11.06 -6.31 4.69
C PRO A 30 10.19 -5.11 4.28
N VAL A 31 10.13 -4.81 2.99
CA VAL A 31 9.35 -3.68 2.46
C VAL A 31 8.44 -4.14 1.33
N LEU A 32 7.14 -3.82 1.39
CA LEU A 32 6.24 -3.91 0.24
C LEU A 32 5.86 -2.49 -0.19
N ARG A 33 6.41 -2.05 -1.33
CA ARG A 33 6.06 -0.76 -1.95
C ARG A 33 4.88 -0.95 -2.90
N PHE A 34 3.94 -0.02 -2.87
CA PHE A 34 2.79 0.02 -3.76
C PHE A 34 2.27 1.45 -3.93
N ASP A 35 1.59 1.68 -5.04
CA ASP A 35 0.88 2.93 -5.33
C ASP A 35 -0.61 2.61 -5.51
N PRO A 36 -1.49 2.88 -4.54
CA PRO A 36 -2.91 2.53 -4.65
C PRO A 36 -3.60 3.19 -5.85
N GLY A 37 -3.24 4.43 -6.23
CA GLY A 37 -3.86 5.12 -7.36
C GLY A 37 -3.43 4.58 -8.73
N ARG A 38 -2.31 3.84 -8.79
CA ARG A 38 -1.77 3.28 -10.04
C ARG A 38 -1.87 1.76 -10.13
N ASP A 39 -1.69 1.08 -9.00
CA ASP A 39 -1.62 -0.38 -8.94
C ASP A 39 -3.00 -1.01 -8.72
N PHE A 40 -3.93 -0.34 -8.05
CA PHE A 40 -5.28 -0.89 -7.85
C PHE A 40 -6.21 -0.45 -9.00
N PRO A 41 -7.10 -1.33 -9.50
CA PRO A 41 -7.29 -2.74 -9.14
C PRO A 41 -6.42 -3.73 -9.94
N THR A 42 -5.71 -3.27 -10.96
CA THR A 42 -5.15 -4.14 -12.01
C THR A 42 -3.90 -4.95 -11.58
N ARG A 43 -3.06 -4.37 -10.72
CA ARG A 43 -1.77 -4.93 -10.28
C ARG A 43 -1.72 -5.25 -8.79
N ALA A 44 -2.65 -4.70 -8.02
CA ALA A 44 -2.77 -4.90 -6.59
C ALA A 44 -4.13 -5.51 -6.22
N ALA A 45 -4.11 -6.52 -5.36
CA ALA A 45 -5.30 -7.09 -4.74
C ALA A 45 -5.20 -6.95 -3.23
N LEU A 46 -6.26 -6.42 -2.62
CA LEU A 46 -6.39 -6.25 -1.17
C LEU A 46 -7.59 -7.04 -0.68
N ALA A 47 -7.36 -7.93 0.26
CA ALA A 47 -8.41 -8.57 1.05
C ALA A 47 -8.09 -8.30 2.52
N ALA A 48 -8.89 -7.47 3.18
CA ALA A 48 -8.61 -7.03 4.54
C ALA A 48 -9.87 -7.07 5.39
N SER A 49 -9.70 -7.43 6.67
CA SER A 49 -10.71 -7.21 7.70
C SER A 49 -10.07 -6.50 8.88
N LEU A 50 -10.86 -5.64 9.53
CA LEU A 50 -10.48 -4.97 10.77
C LEU A 50 -11.41 -5.47 11.87
N THR A 51 -10.84 -6.18 12.84
CA THR A 51 -11.54 -6.69 14.02
C THR A 51 -11.02 -6.03 15.30
N ALA A 52 -11.55 -6.41 16.46
CA ALA A 52 -11.00 -5.97 17.75
C ALA A 52 -9.53 -6.37 17.94
N ASP A 53 -9.08 -7.45 17.28
CA ASP A 53 -7.71 -7.96 17.33
C ASP A 53 -6.77 -7.25 16.33
N GLY A 54 -7.31 -6.31 15.54
CA GLY A 54 -6.58 -5.53 14.55
C GLY A 54 -6.83 -5.98 13.11
N TRP A 55 -5.85 -5.71 12.25
CA TRP A 55 -5.94 -6.02 10.83
C TRP A 55 -5.62 -7.49 10.55
N SER A 56 -6.38 -8.10 9.65
CA SER A 56 -6.04 -9.40 9.06
C SER A 56 -6.28 -9.40 7.55
N GLY A 57 -5.72 -10.41 6.87
CA GLY A 57 -5.83 -10.56 5.41
C GLY A 57 -4.50 -10.29 4.70
N SER A 58 -4.56 -9.92 3.42
CA SER A 58 -3.37 -9.78 2.59
C SER A 58 -3.45 -8.62 1.61
N LEU A 59 -2.28 -8.04 1.34
CA LEU A 59 -2.04 -7.14 0.21
C LEU A 59 -1.06 -7.84 -0.75
N THR A 60 -1.50 -8.08 -1.97
CA THR A 60 -0.67 -8.62 -3.05
C THR A 60 -0.43 -7.56 -4.11
N VAL A 61 0.83 -7.38 -4.52
CA VAL A 61 1.26 -6.43 -5.56
C VAL A 61 2.21 -7.17 -6.50
N GLY A 62 1.75 -7.45 -7.72
CA GLY A 62 2.44 -8.33 -8.65
C GLY A 62 2.69 -9.71 -8.04
N LYS A 63 3.96 -10.08 -7.81
CA LYS A 63 4.36 -11.38 -7.24
C LYS A 63 4.66 -11.34 -5.73
N ARG A 64 4.43 -10.20 -5.08
CA ARG A 64 4.78 -9.97 -3.67
C ARG A 64 3.51 -9.86 -2.85
N THR A 65 3.48 -10.54 -1.71
CA THR A 65 2.32 -10.53 -0.81
C THR A 65 2.78 -10.22 0.61
N ALA A 66 2.02 -9.38 1.32
CA ALA A 66 2.18 -9.14 2.75
C ALA A 66 0.92 -9.59 3.50
N ASP A 67 1.11 -10.36 4.57
CA ASP A 67 0.07 -10.61 5.58
C ASP A 67 -0.12 -9.36 6.44
N LEU A 68 -1.33 -8.81 6.44
CA LEU A 68 -1.66 -7.57 7.13
C LEU A 68 -1.58 -7.70 8.65
N SER A 69 -1.77 -8.91 9.21
CA SER A 69 -1.62 -9.15 10.64
C SER A 69 -0.17 -8.99 11.12
N GLY A 70 0.79 -9.22 10.21
CA GLY A 70 2.22 -9.09 10.46
C GLY A 70 2.80 -7.71 10.14
N VAL A 71 2.07 -6.83 9.45
CA VAL A 71 2.57 -5.50 9.07
C VAL A 71 2.92 -4.70 10.33
N ARG A 72 4.08 -4.03 10.31
CA ARG A 72 4.52 -3.20 11.45
C ARG A 72 4.08 -1.75 11.36
N ALA A 73 4.07 -1.22 10.15
CA ALA A 73 3.80 0.17 9.89
C ALA A 73 3.46 0.37 8.40
N LEU A 74 2.73 1.44 8.14
CA LEU A 74 2.51 2.00 6.81
C LEU A 74 3.24 3.34 6.74
N TYR A 75 4.22 3.46 5.85
CA TYR A 75 4.76 4.74 5.44
C TYR A 75 3.91 5.27 4.28
N HIS A 76 2.96 6.14 4.60
CA HIS A 76 2.08 6.81 3.64
C HIS A 76 2.65 8.19 3.29
N ARG A 77 3.04 8.41 2.02
CA ARG A 77 3.75 9.63 1.60
C ARG A 77 3.04 10.39 0.48
N ARG A 78 3.17 9.91 -0.76
CA ARG A 78 2.62 10.55 -1.96
C ARG A 78 2.09 9.49 -2.92
N PRO A 79 1.08 8.69 -2.54
CA PRO A 79 0.43 7.82 -3.51
C PRO A 79 -0.20 8.66 -4.63
N SER A 80 -0.28 8.11 -5.84
CA SER A 80 -1.03 8.73 -6.92
C SER A 80 -2.50 8.86 -6.51
N PRO A 81 -3.19 9.94 -6.91
CA PRO A 81 -4.63 10.03 -6.68
C PRO A 81 -5.36 8.93 -7.43
N TYR A 82 -6.44 8.41 -6.84
CA TYR A 82 -7.36 7.56 -7.56
C TYR A 82 -8.03 8.36 -8.69
N THR A 83 -7.92 7.86 -9.92
CA THR A 83 -8.59 8.46 -11.08
C THR A 83 -9.73 7.53 -11.52
N PRO A 84 -11.00 7.91 -11.32
CA PRO A 84 -12.12 7.09 -11.74
C PRO A 84 -12.19 6.95 -13.26
N GLU A 85 -12.55 5.76 -13.74
CA GLU A 85 -12.74 5.49 -15.17
C GLU A 85 -14.13 5.92 -15.67
N SER A 86 -15.07 6.20 -14.75
CA SER A 86 -16.44 6.61 -15.06
C SER A 86 -16.97 7.65 -14.06
N ASP A 87 -18.07 8.31 -14.42
CA ASP A 87 -18.76 9.30 -13.56
C ASP A 87 -19.90 8.68 -12.72
N GLY A 88 -19.91 7.35 -12.58
CA GLY A 88 -20.84 6.60 -11.75
C GLY A 88 -20.87 7.09 -10.30
N GLN A 89 -21.95 6.83 -9.58
CA GLN A 89 -22.07 7.23 -8.17
C GLN A 89 -20.94 6.63 -7.30
N ALA A 90 -20.63 5.35 -7.52
CA ALA A 90 -19.56 4.67 -6.78
C ALA A 90 -18.19 5.28 -7.06
N ASP A 91 -17.91 5.63 -8.31
CA ASP A 91 -16.65 6.23 -8.74
C ASP A 91 -16.47 7.64 -8.18
N ARG A 92 -17.54 8.45 -8.19
CA ARG A 92 -17.55 9.79 -7.57
C ARG A 92 -17.35 9.73 -6.06
N PHE A 93 -17.99 8.76 -5.39
CA PHE A 93 -17.79 8.53 -3.96
C PHE A 93 -16.33 8.14 -3.68
N ALA A 94 -15.78 7.17 -4.41
CA ALA A 94 -14.39 6.75 -4.25
C ALA A 94 -13.38 7.88 -4.53
N ALA A 95 -13.64 8.75 -5.50
CA ALA A 95 -12.81 9.92 -5.77
C ALA A 95 -12.89 11.00 -4.67
N GLN A 96 -14.02 11.10 -3.97
CA GLN A 96 -14.20 12.02 -2.84
C GLN A 96 -13.47 11.53 -1.59
N GLU A 97 -13.58 10.25 -1.26
CA GLU A 97 -12.99 9.65 -0.06
C GLU A 97 -11.46 9.46 -0.16
N ASN A 98 -10.90 9.48 -1.37
CA ASN A 98 -9.45 9.40 -1.63
C ASN A 98 -8.74 10.79 -1.68
N ARG A 99 -9.40 11.88 -1.26
CA ARG A 99 -8.80 13.22 -1.11
C ARG A 99 -8.09 13.39 0.22
#